data_AF-A0A0B2UPZ1-F1
#
_entry.id   AF-A0A0B2UPZ1-F1
#
_cell.length_a   1.000
_cell.length_b   1.000
_cell.length_c   1.000
_cell.angle_alpha   90.00
_cell.angle_beta   90.00
_cell.angle_gamma   90.00
#
_symmetry.space_group_name_H-M   'P 1'
#
loop_
_entity.id
_entity.type
_entity.pdbx_description
1 polymer ?
#
loop_
_entity_poly.entity_id
_entity_poly.type
_entity_poly.pdbx_seq_one_letter_code
_entity_poly.pdbx_strand_id
1 'polypeptide(L)'
;MRSQAPNIMRRILVSLENETPKVKQIFYKAAVLDAFSRESTSENTTSGTIDDHIKFMSTFFDELIQNLDNEGEAVVQIRKIGQDHAKLNQSCSFNAEIWERLGEISMQTLSSLDVVQKTREGGKAWRALIACVTDELRCGFDGETRVFSRKSSSTEHLTEDDDLQQRLRQMRLDFASAVPF
;
A
#
# COMPACT_ATOMS: atom_id res chain seq x y z
N MET A 1 1.11 13.04 23.20
CA MET A 1 0.70 12.74 21.82
C MET A 1 -0.60 11.95 21.75
N ARG A 2 -0.81 10.90 22.57
CA ARG A 2 -1.97 10.00 22.48
C ARG A 2 -3.34 10.66 22.22
N SER A 3 -3.71 11.71 22.98
CA SER A 3 -5.01 12.38 22.79
C SER A 3 -5.12 13.20 21.49
N GLN A 4 -4.00 13.58 20.88
CA GLN A 4 -3.95 14.35 19.63
C GLN A 4 -3.58 13.48 18.41
N ALA A 5 -3.16 12.23 18.61
CA ALA A 5 -2.67 11.36 17.54
C ALA A 5 -3.69 11.20 16.40
N PRO A 6 -4.99 10.94 16.65
CA PRO A 6 -5.97 10.83 15.57
C PRO A 6 -6.09 12.12 14.73
N ASN A 7 -6.01 13.29 15.36
CA ASN A 7 -6.08 14.57 14.65
C ASN A 7 -4.83 14.83 13.80
N ILE A 8 -3.65 14.44 14.31
CA ILE A 8 -2.38 14.54 13.58
C ILE A 8 -2.40 13.59 12.37
N MET A 9 -2.80 12.32 12.56
CA MET A 9 -2.89 11.34 11.47
C MET A 9 -3.92 11.76 10.42
N ARG A 10 -5.07 12.31 10.86
CA ARG A 10 -6.06 12.91 9.95
C ARG A 10 -5.45 14.02 9.11
N ARG A 11 -4.69 14.93 9.72
CA ARG A 11 -4.03 16.02 8.99
C ARG A 11 -3.06 15.49 7.93
N ILE A 12 -2.25 14.48 8.27
CA ILE A 12 -1.31 13.86 7.33
C ILE A 12 -2.05 13.23 6.14
N LEU A 13 -3.07 12.41 6.40
CA LEU A 13 -3.80 11.70 5.35
C LEU A 13 -4.62 12.64 4.45
N VAL A 14 -5.26 13.65 5.03
CA VAL A 14 -6.01 14.66 4.26
C VAL A 14 -5.07 15.52 3.40
N SER A 15 -3.89 15.91 3.93
CA SER A 15 -2.88 16.58 3.11
C SER A 15 -2.43 15.69 1.95
N LEU A 16 -2.22 14.39 2.20
CA LEU A 16 -1.83 13.45 1.15
C LEU A 16 -2.91 13.32 0.06
N GLU A 17 -4.19 13.24 0.43
CA GLU A 17 -5.30 13.23 -0.54
C GLU A 17 -5.35 14.51 -1.39
N ASN A 18 -5.10 15.67 -0.77
CA ASN A 18 -5.13 16.96 -1.46
C ASN A 18 -3.97 17.12 -2.44
N GLU A 19 -2.79 16.60 -2.07
CA GLU A 19 -1.58 16.72 -2.87
C GLU A 19 -1.44 15.59 -3.90
N THR A 20 -2.10 14.46 -3.67
CA THR A 20 -2.06 13.27 -4.53
C THR A 20 -3.48 12.81 -4.88
N PRO A 21 -4.07 13.27 -6.01
CA PRO A 21 -5.45 12.95 -6.39
C PRO A 21 -5.76 11.46 -6.47
N LYS A 22 -4.77 10.61 -6.78
CA LYS A 22 -4.90 9.15 -6.80
C LYS A 22 -5.25 8.59 -5.42
N VAL A 23 -4.65 9.11 -4.35
CA VAL A 23 -4.91 8.65 -2.97
C VAL A 23 -6.38 8.91 -2.60
N LYS A 24 -6.90 10.08 -2.97
CA LYS A 24 -8.31 10.42 -2.79
C LYS A 24 -9.25 9.44 -3.52
N GLN A 25 -8.91 9.05 -4.75
CA GLN A 25 -9.69 8.07 -5.52
C GLN A 25 -9.66 6.68 -4.86
N ILE A 26 -8.52 6.28 -4.29
CA ILE A 26 -8.37 5.00 -3.59
C ILE A 26 -9.27 4.95 -2.36
N PHE A 27 -9.22 5.97 -1.51
CA PHE A 27 -10.09 6.03 -0.33
C PHE A 27 -11.56 6.14 -0.69
N TYR A 28 -11.91 6.85 -1.77
CA TYR A 28 -13.28 6.90 -2.27
C TYR A 28 -13.76 5.50 -2.71
N LYS A 29 -12.94 4.75 -3.47
CA LYS A 29 -13.26 3.38 -3.87
C LYS A 29 -13.43 2.46 -2.66
N ALA A 30 -12.58 2.58 -1.65
CA ALA A 30 -12.70 1.84 -0.40
C ALA A 30 -14.02 2.16 0.33
N ALA A 31 -14.39 3.43 0.45
CA ALA A 31 -15.64 3.85 1.07
C ALA A 31 -16.89 3.36 0.32
N VAL A 32 -16.84 3.31 -1.01
CA VAL A 32 -17.92 2.74 -1.82
C VAL A 32 -18.04 1.24 -1.57
N LEU A 33 -16.92 0.51 -1.55
CA LEU A 33 -16.92 -0.92 -1.26
C LEU A 33 -17.39 -1.23 0.17
N ASP A 34 -17.02 -0.41 1.15
CA ASP A 34 -17.54 -0.48 2.53
C ASP A 34 -19.06 -0.43 2.55
N ALA A 35 -19.63 0.59 1.89
CA ALA A 35 -21.07 0.81 1.87
C ALA A 35 -21.84 -0.40 1.32
N PHE A 36 -21.34 -1.01 0.22
CA PHE A 36 -21.92 -2.23 -0.35
C PHE A 36 -21.71 -3.48 0.52
N SER A 37 -20.57 -3.57 1.20
CA SER A 37 -20.25 -4.72 2.05
C SER A 37 -21.12 -4.76 3.31
N ARG A 38 -21.44 -3.59 3.87
CA ARG A 38 -22.32 -3.44 5.05
C ARG A 38 -23.78 -3.74 4.74
N GLU A 39 -24.17 -3.66 3.46
CA GLU A 39 -25.51 -4.06 3.00
C GLU A 39 -25.65 -5.57 2.80
N SER A 40 -24.53 -6.29 2.65
CA SER A 40 -24.51 -7.72 2.27
C SER A 40 -24.07 -8.66 3.41
N THR A 41 -23.27 -8.23 4.37
CA THR A 41 -22.83 -9.07 5.50
C THR A 41 -22.62 -8.24 6.76
N SER A 42 -23.07 -8.72 7.91
CA SER A 42 -22.88 -8.07 9.23
C SER A 42 -21.47 -8.26 9.82
N GLU A 43 -20.54 -8.83 9.06
CA GLU A 43 -19.18 -9.09 9.52
C GLU A 43 -18.30 -7.85 9.37
N ASN A 44 -17.61 -7.52 10.46
CA ASN A 44 -16.81 -6.33 10.66
C ASN A 44 -15.50 -6.40 9.84
N THR A 45 -15.61 -6.37 8.51
CA THR A 45 -14.46 -6.31 7.61
C THR A 45 -13.92 -4.89 7.64
N THR A 46 -12.68 -4.69 8.10
CA THR A 46 -12.02 -3.38 8.13
C THR A 46 -11.96 -2.80 6.73
N SER A 47 -12.66 -1.70 6.51
CA SER A 47 -13.05 -1.29 5.16
C SER A 47 -12.06 -0.35 4.46
N GLY A 48 -10.83 -0.27 4.98
CA GLY A 48 -9.72 0.48 4.37
C GLY A 48 -10.03 1.96 4.16
N THR A 49 -11.04 2.50 4.86
CA THR A 49 -11.44 3.90 4.74
C THR A 49 -10.39 4.82 5.36
N ILE A 50 -10.46 6.12 5.03
CA ILE A 50 -9.56 7.11 5.65
C ILE A 50 -9.71 7.13 7.18
N ASP A 51 -10.92 6.97 7.72
CA ASP A 51 -11.14 6.94 9.17
C ASP A 51 -10.55 5.68 9.83
N ASP A 52 -10.56 4.55 9.12
CA ASP A 52 -9.86 3.34 9.59
C ASP A 52 -8.35 3.52 9.56
N HIS A 53 -7.82 4.13 8.49
CA HIS A 53 -6.39 4.44 8.40
C HIS A 53 -5.93 5.43 9.49
N ILE A 54 -6.77 6.40 9.87
CA ILE A 54 -6.46 7.32 10.98
C ILE A 54 -6.30 6.56 12.30
N LYS A 55 -7.21 5.63 12.59
CA LYS A 55 -7.15 4.79 13.80
C LYS A 55 -5.92 3.87 13.74
N PHE A 56 -5.75 3.18 12.61
CA PHE A 56 -4.63 2.27 12.39
C PHE A 56 -3.29 2.97 12.56
N MET A 57 -3.08 4.12 11.92
CA MET A 57 -1.83 4.87 12.04
C MET A 57 -1.58 5.36 13.47
N SER A 58 -2.63 5.77 14.18
CA SER A 58 -2.50 6.21 15.58
C SER A 58 -2.03 5.06 16.47
N THR A 59 -2.66 3.89 16.35
CA THR A 59 -2.27 2.68 17.07
C THR A 59 -0.88 2.21 16.67
N PHE A 60 -0.59 2.17 15.38
CA PHE A 60 0.70 1.73 14.83
C PHE A 60 1.87 2.54 15.39
N PHE A 61 1.80 3.88 15.40
CA PHE A 61 2.88 4.69 15.98
C PHE A 61 2.97 4.53 17.51
N ASP A 62 1.84 4.40 18.21
CA ASP A 62 1.84 4.15 19.65
C ASP A 62 2.49 2.81 20.01
N GLU A 63 2.23 1.75 19.24
CA GLU A 63 2.83 0.43 19.40
C GLU A 63 4.32 0.43 19.02
N LEU A 64 4.66 1.07 17.91
CA LEU A 64 6.04 1.20 17.44
C LEU A 64 6.93 1.87 18.50
N ILE A 65 6.44 2.95 19.12
CA ILE A 65 7.16 3.68 20.17
C ILE A 65 7.29 2.83 21.45
N GLN A 66 6.29 2.01 21.76
CA GLN A 66 6.32 1.13 22.94
C GLN A 66 7.27 -0.07 22.75
N ASN A 67 7.56 -0.45 21.51
CA ASN A 67 8.35 -1.62 21.16
C ASN A 67 9.68 -1.28 20.46
N LEU A 68 10.24 -0.09 20.71
CA LEU A 68 11.50 0.36 20.07
C LEU A 68 12.70 -0.56 20.35
N ASP A 69 12.67 -1.30 21.47
CA ASP A 69 13.73 -2.25 21.82
C ASP A 69 13.77 -3.48 20.90
N ASN A 70 12.69 -3.73 20.14
CA ASN A 70 12.61 -4.83 19.18
C ASN A 70 12.57 -4.32 17.73
N GLU A 71 13.62 -3.59 17.34
CA GLU A 71 13.76 -2.96 16.03
C GLU A 71 13.54 -3.94 14.86
N GLY A 72 14.08 -5.17 14.96
CA GLY A 72 13.95 -6.17 13.90
C GLY A 72 12.49 -6.57 13.64
N GLU A 73 11.70 -6.78 14.70
CA GLU A 73 10.27 -7.08 14.57
C GLU A 73 9.50 -5.89 14.01
N ALA A 74 9.81 -4.68 14.49
CA ALA A 74 9.20 -3.45 13.99
C ALA A 74 9.43 -3.28 12.48
N VAL A 75 10.66 -3.45 11.99
CA VAL A 75 10.98 -3.37 10.55
C VAL A 75 10.21 -4.40 9.74
N VAL A 76 10.07 -5.64 10.23
CA VAL A 76 9.29 -6.68 9.56
C VAL A 76 7.81 -6.29 9.45
N GLN A 77 7.22 -5.77 10.53
CA GLN A 77 5.83 -5.31 10.53
C GLN A 77 5.63 -4.12 9.57
N ILE A 78 6.56 -3.16 9.56
CA ILE A 78 6.51 -2.01 8.64
C ILE A 78 6.56 -2.46 7.18
N ARG A 79 7.51 -3.34 6.84
CA ARG A 79 7.61 -3.90 5.48
C ARG A 79 6.33 -4.63 5.08
N LYS A 80 5.72 -5.36 6.01
CA LYS A 80 4.49 -6.10 5.74
C LYS A 80 3.35 -5.18 5.32
N ILE A 81 3.21 -4.02 5.96
CA ILE A 81 2.22 -3.00 5.56
C ILE A 81 2.48 -2.54 4.12
N GLY A 82 3.74 -2.26 3.77
CA GLY A 82 4.14 -1.89 2.40
C GLY A 82 3.79 -2.97 1.36
N GLN A 83 4.07 -4.23 1.68
CA GLN A 83 3.73 -5.39 0.83
C GLN A 83 2.23 -5.52 0.62
N ASP A 84 1.41 -5.32 1.66
CA ASP A 84 -0.04 -5.42 1.54
C ASP A 84 -0.62 -4.31 0.65
N HIS A 85 -0.02 -3.12 0.66
CA HIS A 85 -0.37 -2.03 -0.26
C HIS A 85 0.11 -2.27 -1.71
N ALA A 86 1.07 -3.16 -1.95
CA ALA A 86 1.51 -3.52 -3.31
C ALA A 86 0.37 -4.12 -4.15
N LYS A 87 -0.62 -4.75 -3.50
CA LYS A 87 -1.83 -5.28 -4.16
C LYS A 87 -2.66 -4.18 -4.85
N LEU A 88 -2.54 -2.93 -4.38
CA LEU A 88 -3.21 -1.77 -4.95
C LEU A 88 -2.49 -1.20 -6.19
N ASN A 89 -1.25 -1.65 -6.47
CA ASN A 89 -0.49 -1.18 -7.62
C ASN A 89 -1.20 -1.48 -8.93
N GLN A 90 -1.72 -2.70 -9.09
CA GLN A 90 -2.39 -3.14 -10.31
C GLN A 90 -3.82 -2.59 -10.44
N SER A 91 -4.58 -2.59 -9.34
CA SER A 91 -6.03 -2.30 -9.36
C SER A 91 -6.38 -0.82 -9.16
N CYS A 92 -5.45 -0.04 -8.60
CA CYS A 92 -5.67 1.34 -8.22
C CYS A 92 -4.49 2.26 -8.59
N SER A 93 -3.50 1.76 -9.33
CA SER A 93 -2.30 2.52 -9.73
C SER A 93 -1.53 3.14 -8.56
N PHE A 94 -1.59 2.50 -7.38
CA PHE A 94 -0.77 2.89 -6.24
C PHE A 94 0.72 2.69 -6.58
N ASN A 95 1.59 3.65 -6.28
CA ASN A 95 3.00 3.59 -6.65
C ASN A 95 3.92 4.12 -5.52
N ALA A 96 5.24 3.96 -5.70
CA ALA A 96 6.24 4.34 -4.69
C ALA A 96 6.26 5.86 -4.37
N GLU A 97 5.88 6.71 -5.33
CA GLU A 97 5.80 8.16 -5.16
C GLU A 97 4.80 8.56 -4.07
N ILE A 98 3.72 7.77 -3.87
CA ILE A 98 2.77 7.98 -2.78
C ILE A 98 3.45 7.83 -1.41
N TRP A 99 4.38 6.88 -1.27
CA TRP A 99 5.14 6.70 -0.02
C TRP A 99 6.12 7.84 0.22
N GLU A 100 6.80 8.31 -0.82
CA GLU A 100 7.68 9.49 -0.75
C GLU A 100 6.88 10.71 -0.26
N ARG A 101 5.71 10.95 -0.87
CA ARG A 101 4.86 12.08 -0.49
C ARG A 101 4.30 11.96 0.92
N LEU A 102 3.88 10.77 1.33
CA LEU A 102 3.48 10.50 2.71
C LEU A 102 4.61 10.82 3.68
N GLY A 103 5.85 10.43 3.36
CA GLY A 103 7.01 10.68 4.18
C GLY A 103 7.33 12.16 4.32
N GLU A 104 7.29 12.92 3.23
CA GLU A 104 7.48 14.37 3.25
C GLU A 104 6.45 15.08 4.13
N ILE A 105 5.16 14.76 3.95
CA ILE A 105 4.06 15.35 4.72
C ILE A 105 4.19 14.96 6.20
N SER A 106 4.50 13.70 6.50
CA SER A 106 4.69 13.20 7.86
C SER A 106 5.87 13.89 8.54
N MET A 107 6.99 14.03 7.82
CA MET A 107 8.19 14.71 8.28
C MET A 107 7.89 16.16 8.66
N GLN A 108 7.22 16.90 7.78
CA GLN A 108 6.82 18.29 8.03
C GLN A 108 5.86 18.39 9.21
N THR A 109 4.82 17.55 9.22
CA THR A 109 3.72 17.62 10.18
C THR A 109 4.12 17.23 11.60
N LEU A 110 4.91 16.15 11.74
CA LEU A 110 5.34 15.65 13.05
C LEU A 110 6.51 16.48 13.60
N SER A 111 7.44 16.89 12.74
CA SER A 111 8.58 17.70 13.18
C SER A 111 8.18 19.10 13.63
N SER A 112 7.01 19.60 13.22
CA SER A 112 6.47 20.90 13.65
C SER A 112 5.75 20.86 14.99
N LEU A 113 5.61 19.69 15.62
CA LEU A 113 4.89 19.57 16.90
C LEU A 113 5.78 20.04 18.04
N ASP A 114 5.27 20.93 18.90
CA ASP A 114 6.00 21.45 20.06
C ASP A 114 6.58 20.33 20.94
N VAL A 115 5.80 19.26 21.12
CA VAL A 115 6.21 18.08 21.91
C VAL A 115 7.40 17.33 21.30
N VAL A 116 7.57 17.38 19.98
CA VAL A 116 8.72 16.80 19.26
C VAL A 116 9.93 17.73 19.31
N GLN A 117 9.70 19.05 19.28
CA GLN A 117 10.74 20.07 19.29
C GLN A 117 11.28 20.41 20.69
N LYS A 118 10.69 19.87 21.77
CA LYS A 118 11.12 20.14 23.15
C LYS A 118 12.62 19.98 23.38
N THR A 119 13.25 18.99 22.72
CA THR A 119 14.70 18.80 22.78
C THR A 119 15.24 18.57 21.38
N ARG A 120 16.48 19.03 21.15
CA ARG A 120 17.16 18.82 19.87
C ARG A 120 17.29 17.34 19.52
N GLU A 121 17.65 16.53 20.50
CA GLU A 121 17.84 15.09 20.31
C GLU A 121 16.50 14.36 20.11
N GLY A 122 15.43 14.77 20.81
CA GLY A 122 14.08 14.27 20.56
C GLY A 122 13.62 14.56 19.13
N GLY A 123 13.82 15.80 18.66
CA GLY A 123 13.51 16.17 17.28
C GLY A 123 14.30 15.36 16.24
N LYS A 124 15.58 15.05 16.50
CA LYS A 124 16.37 14.17 15.63
C LYS A 124 15.84 12.74 15.63
N ALA A 125 15.51 12.19 16.81
CA ALA A 125 14.98 10.83 16.94
C ALA A 125 13.66 10.66 16.16
N TRP A 126 12.76 11.64 16.26
CA TRP A 126 11.52 11.63 15.47
C TRP A 126 11.75 11.65 13.97
N ARG A 127 12.68 12.48 13.48
CA ARG A 127 13.01 12.51 12.05
C ARG A 127 13.60 11.17 11.58
N ALA A 128 14.48 10.57 12.38
CA ALA A 128 15.05 9.26 12.08
C ALA A 128 13.97 8.16 12.05
N LEU A 129 13.05 8.18 13.01
CA LEU A 129 11.92 7.24 13.07
C LEU A 129 11.02 7.35 11.84
N ILE A 130 10.64 8.58 11.46
CA ILE A 130 9.77 8.82 10.30
C ILE A 130 10.45 8.32 9.02
N ALA A 131 11.72 8.67 8.82
CA ALA A 131 12.50 8.22 7.66
C ALA A 131 12.57 6.68 7.59
N CYS A 132 12.88 6.02 8.71
CA CYS A 132 12.91 4.57 8.80
C CYS A 132 11.55 3.95 8.44
N VAL A 133 10.46 4.43 9.03
CA VAL A 133 9.11 3.93 8.73
C VAL A 133 8.78 4.08 7.25
N THR A 134 9.04 5.24 6.65
CA THR A 134 8.69 5.49 5.25
C THR A 134 9.56 4.70 4.28
N ASP A 135 10.85 4.56 4.58
CA ASP A 135 11.79 3.80 3.76
C ASP A 135 11.44 2.31 3.81
N GLU A 136 11.10 1.78 4.98
CA GLU A 136 10.76 0.36 5.13
C GLU A 136 9.38 0.02 4.54
N LEU A 137 8.40 0.94 4.61
CA LEU A 137 7.12 0.82 3.87
C LEU A 137 7.38 0.72 2.37
N ARG A 138 8.21 1.62 1.84
CA ARG A 138 8.58 1.62 0.42
C ARG A 138 9.35 0.36 0.03
N CYS A 139 10.33 -0.06 0.82
CA CYS A 139 11.10 -1.28 0.57
C CYS A 139 10.19 -2.51 0.49
N GLY A 140 9.24 -2.65 1.43
CA GLY A 140 8.24 -3.72 1.39
C GLY A 140 7.38 -3.67 0.12
N PHE A 141 6.92 -2.48 -0.26
CA PHE A 141 6.13 -2.25 -1.47
C PHE A 141 6.90 -2.59 -2.76
N ASP A 142 8.11 -2.06 -2.92
CA ASP A 142 8.93 -2.26 -4.12
C ASP A 142 9.36 -3.72 -4.27
N GLY A 143 9.61 -4.41 -3.15
CA GLY A 143 9.90 -5.84 -3.15
C GLY A 143 8.73 -6.65 -3.69
N GLU A 144 7.52 -6.41 -3.19
CA GLU A 144 6.34 -7.20 -3.53
C GLU A 144 5.79 -6.86 -4.93
N THR A 145 5.81 -5.59 -5.35
CA THR A 145 5.40 -5.20 -6.72
C THR A 145 6.27 -5.86 -7.79
N ARG A 146 7.58 -6.00 -7.55
CA ARG A 146 8.48 -6.75 -8.44
C ARG A 146 8.11 -8.23 -8.51
N VAL A 147 7.72 -8.83 -7.39
CA VAL A 147 7.26 -10.23 -7.36
C VAL A 147 5.95 -10.40 -8.15
N PHE A 148 4.98 -9.50 -7.97
CA PHE A 148 3.73 -9.52 -8.74
C PHE A 148 3.95 -9.33 -10.24
N SER A 149 4.82 -8.39 -10.64
CA SER A 149 5.15 -8.16 -12.04
C SER A 149 5.77 -9.41 -12.70
N ARG A 150 6.69 -10.09 -12.01
CA ARG A 150 7.28 -11.36 -12.53
C ARG A 150 6.23 -12.46 -12.67
N LYS A 151 5.35 -12.62 -11.67
CA LYS A 151 4.27 -13.62 -11.73
C LYS A 151 3.32 -13.34 -12.89
N SER A 152 2.90 -12.08 -13.08
CA SER A 152 2.05 -11.67 -14.19
C SER A 152 2.67 -12.01 -15.54
N SER A 153 3.94 -11.65 -15.73
CA SER A 153 4.67 -11.94 -16.97
C SER A 153 4.82 -13.45 -17.23
N SER A 154 5.04 -14.26 -16.19
CA SER A 154 5.04 -15.72 -16.34
C SER A 154 3.67 -16.29 -16.71
N THR A 155 2.58 -15.75 -16.15
CA THR A 155 1.22 -16.18 -16.50
C THR A 155 0.84 -15.78 -17.92
N GLU A 156 1.16 -14.55 -18.34
CA GLU A 156 0.95 -14.08 -19.72
C GLU A 156 1.69 -14.96 -20.73
N HIS A 157 2.93 -15.32 -20.45
CA HIS A 157 3.71 -16.20 -21.33
C HIS A 157 3.09 -17.59 -21.49
N LEU A 158 2.52 -18.15 -20.42
CA LEU A 158 1.82 -19.44 -20.48
C LEU A 158 0.54 -19.34 -21.33
N THR A 159 -0.22 -18.25 -21.19
CA THR A 159 -1.44 -18.06 -21.98
C THR A 159 -1.15 -17.85 -23.47
N GLU A 160 -0.04 -17.18 -23.81
CA GLU A 160 0.37 -17.01 -25.20
C GLU A 160 0.82 -18.33 -25.85
N ASP A 161 1.51 -19.20 -25.11
CA ASP A 161 1.93 -20.52 -25.62
C ASP A 161 0.72 -21.43 -25.87
N ASP A 162 -0.27 -21.43 -24.95
CA ASP A 162 -1.52 -22.19 -25.12
C ASP A 162 -2.33 -21.69 -26.33
N ASP A 163 -2.44 -20.38 -26.53
CA ASP A 163 -3.11 -19.79 -27.69
C ASP A 163 -2.39 -20.12 -29.00
N LEU A 164 -1.06 -20.07 -29.01
CA LEU A 164 -0.25 -20.43 -30.17
C LEU A 164 -0.40 -21.93 -30.51
N GLN A 165 -0.37 -22.79 -29.50
CA GLN A 165 -0.61 -24.23 -29.62
C GLN A 165 -1.99 -24.52 -30.22
N GLN A 166 -3.01 -23.81 -29.77
CA GLN A 166 -4.37 -23.97 -30.25
C GLN A 166 -4.51 -23.54 -31.72
N ARG A 167 -3.89 -22.42 -32.11
CA ARG A 167 -3.84 -21.96 -33.51
C ARG A 167 -3.11 -22.95 -34.43
N LEU A 168 -1.99 -23.50 -33.98
CA LEU A 168 -1.24 -24.51 -34.73
C LEU A 168 -2.05 -25.80 -34.91
N ARG A 169 -2.81 -26.24 -33.90
CA ARG A 169 -3.72 -27.39 -34.02
C ARG A 169 -4.83 -27.13 -35.03
N GLN A 170 -5.44 -25.94 -34.98
CA GLN A 170 -6.48 -25.57 -35.93
C GLN A 170 -5.97 -25.60 -37.38
N MET A 171 -4.81 -25.00 -37.66
CA MET A 171 -4.21 -25.04 -39.00
C MET A 171 -3.91 -26.47 -39.49
N ARG A 172 -3.50 -27.38 -38.59
CA ARG A 172 -3.28 -28.79 -38.96
C ARG A 172 -4.58 -29.51 -39.34
N LEU A 173 -5.67 -29.23 -38.63
CA LEU A 173 -6.99 -29.78 -38.94
C LEU A 173 -7.53 -29.21 -40.27
N ASP A 174 -7.38 -27.90 -40.47
CA ASP A 174 -7.80 -27.23 -41.70
C ASP A 174 -7.02 -27.78 -42.91
N PHE A 175 -5.70 -27.97 -42.78
CA PHE A 175 -4.88 -28.59 -43.81
C PHE A 175 -5.30 -30.04 -44.11
N ALA A 176 -5.54 -30.85 -43.07
CA ALA A 176 -6.00 -32.23 -43.23
C ALA A 176 -7.38 -32.32 -43.92
N SER A 177 -8.24 -31.32 -43.74
CA SER A 177 -9.56 -31.24 -44.40
C SER A 177 -9.50 -30.76 -45.84
N ALA A 178 -8.43 -30.04 -46.23
CA ALA A 178 -8.28 -29.40 -47.54
C ALA A 178 -7.54 -30.26 -48.58
N VAL A 179 -6.95 -31.40 -48.18
CA VAL A 179 -6.30 -32.34 -49.10
C VAL A 179 -7.29 -33.47 -49.44
N PRO A 180 -7.82 -33.52 -50.68
CA PRO A 180 -8.59 -34.68 -51.12
C PRO A 180 -7.63 -35.85 -51.34
N PHE A 181 -8.00 -37.04 -50.84
CA PHE A 181 -7.33 -38.30 -51.17
C PHE A 181 -7.34 -38.58 -52.68
#